data_AF-A0A4P6KT90-F1
#
_entry.id   AF-A0A4P6KT90-F1
#
_cell.length_a   1.000
_cell.length_b   1.000
_cell.length_c   1.000
_cell.angle_alpha   90.00
_cell.angle_beta   90.00
_cell.angle_gamma   90.00
#
_symmetry.space_group_name_H-M   'P 1'
#
loop_
_entity.id
_entity.type
_entity.pdbx_description
1 polymer ?
#
loop_
_entity_poly.entity_id
_entity_poly.type
_entity_poly.pdbx_seq_one_letter_code
_entity_poly.pdbx_strand_id
1 'polypeptide(L)'
;MRQVAQLIAPIILSLAVSWLGPPAYANDVTARALAAQLETDAAARPAAALADLSRIDAALPGASAPVQREVLLRLRQLHRDVGDYRSAAAVNARLRSLGKQYHDRLALVQAALGDLDDQIRAYNFAAA
;
A
#
# COMPACT_ATOMS: atom_id res chain seq x y z
N MET A 1 -2.41 -17.28 37.06
CA MET A 1 -1.86 -15.90 36.95
C MET A 1 -1.45 -15.62 35.51
N ARG A 2 -2.44 -15.50 34.62
CA ARG A 2 -2.31 -15.16 33.19
C ARG A 2 -3.11 -13.88 33.00
N GLN A 3 -2.50 -12.69 32.91
CA GLN A 3 -3.21 -11.53 32.34
C GLN A 3 -2.45 -10.21 32.08
N VAL A 4 -1.13 -10.10 32.27
CA VAL A 4 -0.48 -8.75 32.16
C VAL A 4 0.53 -8.62 31.01
N ALA A 5 0.80 -9.67 30.23
CA ALA A 5 1.88 -9.66 29.23
C ALA A 5 1.47 -9.22 27.79
N GLN A 6 0.25 -8.74 27.56
CA GLN A 6 -0.26 -8.47 26.18
C GLN A 6 -0.60 -7.01 25.87
N LEU A 7 -0.32 -6.06 26.78
CA LEU A 7 -0.80 -4.67 26.64
C LEU A 7 0.29 -3.62 26.40
N ILE A 8 1.50 -4.00 26.00
CA ILE A 8 2.60 -3.04 25.78
C ILE A 8 3.05 -2.95 24.29
N ALA A 9 2.54 -3.80 23.41
CA ALA A 9 2.95 -3.79 22.00
C ALA A 9 2.38 -2.62 21.14
N PRO A 10 1.16 -2.07 21.36
CA PRO A 10 0.64 -1.08 20.40
C PRO A 10 0.97 0.40 20.75
N ILE A 11 1.51 0.69 21.93
CA ILE A 11 1.64 2.09 22.40
C ILE A 11 2.99 2.72 22.03
N ILE A 12 4.06 1.94 21.90
CA ILE A 12 5.41 2.50 21.67
C ILE A 12 5.60 3.02 20.23
N LEU A 13 4.81 2.55 19.25
CA LEU A 13 4.95 2.99 17.85
C LEU A 13 3.93 4.04 17.39
N SER A 14 2.96 4.42 18.23
CA SER A 14 2.08 5.56 17.92
C SER A 14 2.73 6.91 18.26
N LEU A 15 3.78 6.93 19.10
CA LEU A 15 4.48 8.15 19.51
C LEU A 15 5.60 8.58 18.55
N ALA A 16 6.04 7.75 17.61
CA ALA A 16 7.10 8.10 16.67
C ALA A 16 6.61 8.98 15.50
N VAL A 17 5.29 9.11 15.29
CA VAL A 17 4.71 9.82 14.14
C VAL A 17 4.36 11.28 14.44
N SER A 18 4.31 11.70 15.71
CA SER A 18 3.77 13.03 16.06
C SER A 18 4.80 14.12 16.41
N TRP A 19 6.11 13.84 16.47
CA TRP A 19 7.10 14.81 16.97
C TRP A 19 8.34 15.03 16.12
N LEU A 20 8.45 14.43 14.94
CA LEU A 20 9.56 14.71 14.02
C LEU A 20 9.00 15.27 12.72
N GLY A 21 9.27 16.56 12.48
CA GLY A 21 9.19 17.14 11.14
C GLY A 21 9.92 16.25 10.12
N PRO A 22 9.55 16.34 8.84
CA PRO A 22 9.69 15.25 7.88
C PRO A 22 11.15 14.77 7.82
N PRO A 23 11.49 13.58 8.32
CA PRO A 23 12.78 13.05 7.98
C PRO A 23 12.65 12.60 6.53
N ALA A 24 13.39 13.25 5.63
CA ALA A 24 13.71 12.78 4.28
C ALA A 24 14.43 11.40 4.27
N TYR A 25 14.44 10.70 5.41
CA TYR A 25 15.01 9.39 5.73
C TYR A 25 13.99 8.53 6.49
N ALA A 26 12.68 8.65 6.20
CA ALA A 26 11.70 7.62 6.56
C ALA A 26 12.02 6.35 5.77
N ASN A 27 13.02 5.62 6.26
CA ASN A 27 13.75 4.56 5.60
C ASN A 27 12.82 3.53 4.95
N ASP A 28 13.26 2.97 3.83
CA ASP A 28 12.66 1.83 3.13
C ASP A 28 12.15 0.73 4.08
N VAL A 29 12.82 0.54 5.22
CA VAL A 29 12.47 -0.39 6.30
C VAL A 29 11.20 0.04 7.05
N THR A 30 11.05 1.32 7.39
CA THR A 30 9.87 1.86 8.09
C THR A 30 8.64 1.80 7.19
N ALA A 31 8.79 2.15 5.91
CA ALA A 31 7.71 2.03 4.93
C ALA A 31 7.27 0.57 4.74
N ARG A 32 8.23 -0.36 4.65
CA ARG A 32 7.93 -1.81 4.55
C ARG A 32 7.30 -2.37 5.82
N ALA A 33 7.83 -2.04 6.99
CA ALA A 33 7.32 -2.52 8.27
C ALA A 33 5.89 -2.01 8.53
N LEU A 34 5.65 -0.73 8.23
CA LEU A 34 4.33 -0.13 8.37
C LEU A 34 3.35 -0.72 7.35
N ALA A 35 3.78 -0.92 6.11
CA ALA A 35 2.96 -1.60 5.11
C ALA A 35 2.61 -3.05 5.52
N ALA A 36 3.52 -3.78 6.17
CA ALA A 36 3.29 -5.14 6.67
C ALA A 36 2.33 -5.16 7.87
N GLN A 37 2.45 -4.18 8.76
CA GLN A 37 1.51 -4.00 9.87
C GLN A 37 0.08 -3.75 9.35
N LEU A 38 -0.04 -2.95 8.29
CA LEU A 38 -1.33 -2.61 7.68
C LEU A 38 -2.03 -3.81 7.04
N GLU A 39 -1.32 -4.85 6.59
CA GLU A 39 -1.95 -6.09 6.09
C GLU A 39 -2.70 -6.84 7.19
N THR A 40 -2.19 -6.82 8.42
CA THR A 40 -2.85 -7.45 9.56
C THR A 40 -4.10 -6.68 9.96
N ASP A 41 -4.02 -5.34 9.92
CA ASP A 41 -5.10 -4.45 10.31
C ASP A 41 -6.17 -4.26 9.21
N ALA A 42 -5.82 -4.44 7.94
CA ALA A 42 -6.71 -4.28 6.79
C ALA A 42 -7.91 -5.23 6.81
N ALA A 43 -7.72 -6.46 7.32
CA ALA A 43 -8.81 -7.43 7.45
C ALA A 43 -9.89 -6.97 8.44
N ALA A 44 -9.50 -6.23 9.49
CA ALA A 44 -10.41 -5.75 10.52
C ALA A 44 -10.94 -4.34 10.24
N ARG A 45 -10.13 -3.47 9.63
CA ARG A 45 -10.43 -2.03 9.43
C ARG A 45 -9.91 -1.54 8.07
N PRO A 46 -10.52 -1.99 6.96
CA PRO A 46 -9.98 -1.74 5.63
C PRO A 46 -9.96 -0.24 5.24
N ALA A 47 -10.96 0.53 5.67
CA ALA A 47 -11.00 1.97 5.41
C ALA A 47 -9.88 2.74 6.14
N ALA A 48 -9.57 2.35 7.38
CA ALA A 48 -8.48 2.96 8.14
C ALA A 48 -7.12 2.59 7.52
N ALA A 49 -6.95 1.31 7.17
CA ALA A 49 -5.74 0.84 6.51
C ALA A 49 -5.49 1.55 5.17
N LEU A 50 -6.56 1.86 4.42
CA LEU A 50 -6.47 2.58 3.15
C LEU A 50 -6.02 4.03 3.35
N ALA A 51 -6.59 4.70 4.36
CA ALA A 51 -6.20 6.07 4.71
C ALA A 51 -4.74 6.14 5.16
N ASP A 52 -4.29 5.19 5.99
CA ASP A 52 -2.92 5.14 6.47
C ASP A 52 -1.94 4.84 5.33
N LEU A 53 -2.26 3.87 4.46
CA LEU A 53 -1.42 3.52 3.32
C LEU A 53 -1.32 4.66 2.29
N SER A 54 -2.41 5.40 2.09
CA SER A 54 -2.42 6.59 1.23
C SER A 54 -1.57 7.72 1.80
N ARG A 55 -1.51 7.89 3.14
CA ARG A 55 -0.59 8.85 3.79
C ARG A 55 0.87 8.44 3.62
N ILE A 56 1.17 7.15 3.75
CA ILE A 56 2.53 6.62 3.52
C ILE A 56 2.94 6.90 2.08
N ASP A 57 2.10 6.51 1.13
CA ASP A 57 2.32 6.73 -0.29
C ASP A 57 2.56 8.21 -0.64
N ALA A 58 1.81 9.14 -0.04
CA ALA A 58 2.04 10.58 -0.20
C ALA A 58 3.38 11.06 0.40
N ALA A 59 3.91 10.38 1.41
CA ALA A 59 5.18 10.68 2.06
C ALA A 59 6.39 9.97 1.41
N LEU A 60 6.17 9.06 0.47
CA LEU A 60 7.21 8.29 -0.23
C LEU A 60 7.91 8.95 -1.43
N PRO A 61 7.55 10.14 -1.95
CA PRO A 61 8.35 10.79 -3.00
C PRO A 61 9.81 10.98 -2.55
N GLY A 62 10.73 10.18 -3.10
CA GLY A 62 12.16 10.14 -2.71
C GLY A 62 12.65 8.78 -2.20
N ALA A 63 11.74 7.85 -1.86
CA ALA A 63 12.09 6.48 -1.50
C ALA A 63 12.57 5.66 -2.71
N SER A 64 13.18 4.50 -2.47
CA SER A 64 13.64 3.65 -3.57
C SER A 64 12.46 3.08 -4.38
N ALA A 65 12.67 2.87 -5.69
CA ALA A 65 11.63 2.32 -6.57
C ALA A 65 11.02 1.01 -6.06
N PRO A 66 11.78 0.04 -5.49
CA PRO A 66 11.21 -1.16 -4.90
C PRO A 66 10.23 -0.90 -3.75
N VAL A 67 10.47 0.13 -2.93
CA VAL A 67 9.57 0.48 -1.81
C VAL A 67 8.32 1.18 -2.30
N GLN A 68 8.46 2.15 -3.20
CA GLN A 68 7.30 2.79 -3.81
C GLN A 68 6.42 1.75 -4.52
N ARG A 69 7.02 0.80 -5.24
CA ARG A 69 6.31 -0.30 -5.89
C ARG A 69 5.53 -1.15 -4.89
N GLU A 70 6.17 -1.58 -3.80
CA GLU A 70 5.55 -2.42 -2.77
C GLU A 70 4.32 -1.73 -2.15
N VAL A 71 4.44 -0.44 -1.81
CA VAL A 71 3.32 0.33 -1.26
C VAL A 71 2.18 0.47 -2.27
N LEU A 72 2.49 0.75 -3.53
CA LEU A 72 1.47 0.81 -4.59
C LEU A 72 0.76 -0.54 -4.78
N LEU A 73 1.47 -1.67 -4.71
CA LEU A 73 0.84 -2.98 -4.83
C LEU A 73 -0.17 -3.25 -3.72
N ARG A 74 0.19 -2.92 -2.48
CA ARG A 74 -0.69 -3.07 -1.32
C ARG A 74 -1.89 -2.13 -1.41
N LEU A 75 -1.68 -0.90 -1.87
CA LEU A 75 -2.74 0.08 -2.04
C LEU A 75 -3.75 -0.40 -3.10
N ARG A 76 -3.26 -0.95 -4.21
CA ARG A 76 -4.10 -1.58 -5.22
C ARG A 76 -4.91 -2.73 -4.65
N GLN A 77 -4.27 -3.63 -3.92
CA GLN A 77 -4.93 -4.80 -3.33
C GLN A 77 -6.05 -4.35 -2.39
N LEU A 78 -5.76 -3.41 -1.50
CA LEU A 78 -6.73 -2.93 -0.53
C LEU A 78 -7.92 -2.23 -1.20
N HIS A 79 -7.68 -1.44 -2.26
CA HIS A 79 -8.77 -0.88 -3.07
C HIS A 79 -9.64 -1.97 -3.69
N ARG A 80 -9.05 -3.07 -4.17
CA ARG A 80 -9.81 -4.21 -4.71
C ARG A 80 -10.63 -4.92 -3.62
N ASP A 81 -10.04 -5.10 -2.45
CA ASP A 81 -10.68 -5.79 -1.31
C ASP A 81 -11.92 -5.03 -0.81
N VAL A 82 -11.92 -3.70 -0.90
CA VAL A 82 -13.10 -2.86 -0.57
C VAL A 82 -14.05 -2.64 -1.75
N GLY A 83 -13.78 -3.25 -2.91
CA GLY A 83 -14.59 -3.10 -4.12
C GLY A 83 -14.40 -1.78 -4.88
N ASP A 84 -13.41 -0.95 -4.51
CA ASP A 84 -13.07 0.28 -5.21
C ASP A 84 -12.12 0.01 -6.40
N TYR A 85 -12.69 -0.62 -7.44
CA TYR A 85 -11.93 -1.00 -8.63
C TYR A 85 -11.44 0.20 -9.45
N ARG A 86 -12.12 1.35 -9.35
CA ARG A 86 -11.70 2.58 -10.04
C ARG A 86 -10.37 3.09 -9.47
N SER A 87 -10.26 3.15 -8.15
CA SER A 87 -9.01 3.57 -7.50
C SER A 87 -7.91 2.52 -7.70
N ALA A 88 -8.23 1.22 -7.68
CA ALA A 88 -7.27 0.17 -8.02
C ALA A 88 -6.67 0.35 -9.44
N ALA A 89 -7.50 0.70 -10.43
CA ALA A 89 -7.04 1.00 -11.78
C ALA A 89 -6.16 2.28 -11.83
N ALA A 90 -6.48 3.30 -11.03
CA ALA A 90 -5.64 4.48 -10.89
C ALA A 90 -4.24 4.12 -10.33
N VAL A 91 -4.17 3.16 -9.40
CA VAL A 91 -2.89 2.65 -8.89
C VAL A 91 -2.08 1.91 -9.97
N ASN A 92 -2.70 1.19 -10.91
CA ASN A 92 -1.98 0.61 -12.05
C ASN A 92 -1.29 1.70 -12.90
N ALA A 93 -1.96 2.82 -13.15
CA ALA A 93 -1.36 3.94 -13.88
C ALA A 93 -0.12 4.51 -13.16
N ARG A 94 -0.14 4.54 -11.83
CA ARG A 94 0.98 4.97 -11.00
C ARG A 94 2.13 3.96 -11.01
N LEU A 95 1.85 2.66 -10.97
CA LEU A 95 2.86 1.60 -11.18
C LEU A 95 3.53 1.73 -12.56
N ARG A 96 2.77 2.06 -13.62
CA ARG A 96 3.36 2.35 -14.95
C ARG A 96 4.27 3.58 -14.91
N SER A 97 3.85 4.65 -14.24
CA SER A 97 4.66 5.85 -14.09
C SER A 97 5.98 5.55 -13.38
N LEU A 98 5.90 4.82 -12.26
CA LEU A 98 7.07 4.38 -11.49
C LEU A 98 8.02 3.53 -12.34
N GLY A 99 7.47 2.55 -13.07
CA GLY A 99 8.24 1.68 -13.96
C GLY A 99 8.96 2.44 -15.09
N LYS A 100 8.32 3.47 -15.65
CA LYS A 100 8.95 4.35 -16.66
C LYS A 100 10.02 5.26 -16.06
N GLN A 101 9.75 5.86 -14.91
CA GLN A 101 10.66 6.79 -14.25
C GLN A 101 11.95 6.11 -13.77
N TYR A 102 11.83 4.92 -13.17
CA TYR A 102 12.94 4.21 -12.57
C TYR A 102 13.44 3.01 -13.38
N HIS A 103 12.94 2.82 -14.61
CA HIS A 103 13.21 1.65 -15.45
C HIS A 103 12.92 0.31 -14.73
N ASP A 104 11.97 0.32 -13.79
CA ASP A 104 11.55 -0.85 -13.02
C ASP A 104 10.60 -1.71 -13.86
N ARG A 105 11.16 -2.75 -14.48
CA ARG A 105 10.41 -3.72 -15.29
C ARG A 105 9.34 -4.46 -14.48
N LEU A 106 9.58 -4.72 -13.20
CA LEU A 106 8.61 -5.43 -12.37
C LEU A 106 7.38 -4.54 -12.11
N ALA A 107 7.57 -3.23 -11.89
CA ALA A 107 6.46 -2.30 -11.77
C ALA A 107 5.60 -2.24 -13.05
N LEU A 108 6.24 -2.28 -14.23
CA LEU A 108 5.53 -2.35 -15.52
C LEU A 108 4.73 -3.64 -15.68
N VAL A 109 5.35 -4.79 -15.38
CA VAL A 109 4.68 -6.11 -15.43
C VAL A 109 3.50 -6.14 -14.48
N GLN A 110 3.67 -5.65 -13.25
CA GLN A 110 2.60 -5.63 -12.26
C GLN A 110 1.43 -4.73 -12.67
N ALA A 111 1.71 -3.59 -13.30
CA ALA A 111 0.65 -2.77 -13.87
C ALA A 111 -0.11 -3.48 -15.00
N ALA A 112 0.61 -4.15 -15.90
CA ALA A 112 0.00 -4.90 -17.00
C ALA A 112 -0.86 -6.08 -16.51
N LEU A 113 -0.40 -6.81 -15.49
CA LEU A 113 -1.20 -7.84 -14.83
C LEU A 113 -2.46 -7.25 -14.18
N GLY A 114 -2.34 -6.08 -13.54
CA GLY A 114 -3.48 -5.38 -12.97
C GLY A 114 -4.52 -4.98 -14.02
N ASP A 115 -4.07 -4.44 -15.14
CA ASP A 115 -4.94 -4.04 -16.26
C ASP A 115 -5.64 -5.27 -16.87
N LEU A 116 -4.96 -6.43 -16.95
CA LEU A 116 -5.54 -7.69 -17.43
C LEU A 116 -6.63 -8.22 -16.48
N ASP A 117 -6.39 -8.20 -15.17
CA ASP A 117 -7.40 -8.59 -14.17
C ASP A 117 -8.67 -7.74 -14.29
N ASP A 118 -8.51 -6.43 -14.51
CA ASP A 118 -9.63 -5.52 -14.64
C ASP A 118 -10.41 -5.77 -15.94
N GLN A 119 -9.74 -6.14 -17.04
CA GLN A 119 -10.39 -6.60 -18.28
C GLN A 119 -11.16 -7.91 -18.08
N ILE A 120 -10.56 -8.90 -17.41
CA ILE A 120 -11.22 -10.19 -17.11
C ILE A 120 -12.48 -9.94 -16.29
N ARG A 121 -12.39 -9.08 -15.27
CA ARG A 121 -13.54 -8.70 -14.44
C ARG A 121 -14.64 -8.05 -15.28
N ALA A 122 -14.29 -7.06 -16.11
CA ALA A 122 -15.26 -6.36 -16.96
C ALA A 122 -15.95 -7.31 -17.95
N TYR A 123 -15.19 -8.25 -18.53
CA TYR A 123 -15.73 -9.28 -19.40
C TYR A 123 -16.72 -10.19 -18.67
N ASN A 124 -16.37 -10.66 -17.47
CA ASN A 124 -17.25 -11.52 -16.68
C ASN A 124 -18.57 -10.81 -16.28
N PHE A 125 -18.53 -9.50 -16.02
CA PHE A 125 -19.75 -8.73 -15.77
C PHE A 125 -20.60 -8.51 -17.02
N ALA A 126 -19.99 -8.42 -18.21
CA ALA A 126 -20.72 -8.27 -19.46
C ALA A 126 -21.36 -9.60 -19.95
N ALA A 127 -20.84 -10.73 -19.48
CA ALA A 127 -21.31 -12.07 -19.86
C ALA A 127 -22.40 -12.65 -18.92
N ALA A 128 -22.75 -11.94 -17.85
CA ALA A 128 -23.78 -12.29 -16.86
C ALA A 128 -25.09 -11.56 -17.14
#